data_AF-A0A930DRL0-F1
#
_entry.id   AF-A0A930DRL0-F1
#
_cell.length_a   1.000
_cell.length_b   1.000
_cell.length_c   1.000
_cell.angle_alpha   90.00
_cell.angle_beta   90.00
_cell.angle_gamma   90.00
#
_symmetry.space_group_name_H-M   'P 1'
#
loop_
_entity.id
_entity.type
_entity.pdbx_description
1 polymer ?
#
loop_
_entity_poly.entity_id
_entity_poly.type
_entity_poly.pdbx_seq_one_letter_code
_entity_poly.pdbx_strand_id
1 'polypeptide(L)'
;MSVKNMGGEKIKRKKYISYLIYPVIFFLILYFLQRLFVPKYMGRVVEGNFTEEYYQEISPHDVLILGDCEAYENISPITLWKNYGITSYIRGNASQLLSQSYYLLRDSLKTETPKLVILSIAAMQYPAQTNESYNRMVLDGMRWSMDKIMAYRASAMEGEHFLDYLFPLFRFHSRWKELEADDFRYFFQKKRVSHNGYYLRADVRPLVEFPRERRIIDYNFDPVCMEYLDKIRKLCEEKGISLMLIKAPSLYPSWYEEWDRQVRDYALQHKLHYLNAIECIPEIGLDFQHDSYDGGLHMNVYGAEKLSDFLGKDLIKNYALPDHRGEEVLQKIWAEKVEYYKKARDEQEREFSEYGYLKQFSDEP
;
A
#
# COMPACT_ATOMS: atom_id res chain seq x y z
N MET A 1 -10.99 -5.77 -73.71
CA MET A 1 -10.74 -4.62 -72.80
C MET A 1 -11.69 -4.72 -71.61
N SER A 2 -11.22 -5.29 -70.49
CA SER A 2 -11.96 -5.33 -69.23
C SER A 2 -11.22 -4.44 -68.22
N VAL A 3 -11.68 -3.19 -68.10
CA VAL A 3 -11.18 -2.21 -67.13
C VAL A 3 -12.38 -1.55 -66.48
N LYS A 4 -13.18 -2.32 -65.73
CA LYS A 4 -14.28 -1.79 -64.90
C LYS A 4 -14.59 -2.81 -63.79
N ASN A 5 -13.70 -2.92 -62.79
CA ASN A 5 -14.08 -3.45 -61.47
C ASN A 5 -13.06 -3.19 -60.33
N MET A 6 -11.85 -2.74 -60.64
CA MET A 6 -10.85 -2.44 -59.59
C MET A 6 -11.18 -1.22 -58.69
N GLY A 7 -12.05 -0.31 -59.14
CA GLY A 7 -12.43 0.89 -58.37
C GLY A 7 -13.46 0.61 -57.26
N GLY A 8 -14.44 -0.25 -57.53
CA GLY A 8 -15.51 -0.60 -56.58
C GLY A 8 -15.01 -1.45 -55.40
N GLU A 9 -14.09 -2.38 -55.67
CA GLU A 9 -13.40 -3.14 -54.61
C GLU A 9 -12.51 -2.25 -53.74
N LYS A 10 -11.74 -1.32 -54.31
CA LYS A 10 -10.93 -0.36 -53.54
C LYS A 10 -11.79 0.57 -52.67
N ILE A 11 -12.95 1.02 -53.15
CA ILE A 11 -13.87 1.87 -52.39
C ILE A 11 -14.56 1.07 -51.27
N LYS A 12 -15.01 -0.16 -51.54
CA LYS A 12 -15.58 -1.06 -50.51
C LYS A 12 -14.52 -1.42 -49.46
N ARG A 13 -13.29 -1.75 -49.87
CA ARG A 13 -12.15 -2.04 -48.96
C ARG A 13 -11.78 -0.83 -48.10
N LYS A 14 -11.78 0.39 -48.66
CA LYS A 14 -11.63 1.63 -47.88
C LYS A 14 -12.76 1.86 -46.87
N LYS A 15 -14.02 1.54 -47.22
CA LYS A 15 -15.16 1.58 -46.28
C LYS A 15 -15.02 0.58 -45.13
N TYR A 16 -14.65 -0.67 -45.41
CA TYR A 16 -14.41 -1.69 -44.38
C TYR A 16 -13.23 -1.34 -43.47
N ILE A 17 -12.16 -0.78 -44.02
CA ILE A 17 -11.03 -0.26 -43.25
C ILE A 17 -11.48 0.90 -42.36
N SER A 18 -12.30 1.83 -42.85
CA SER A 18 -12.83 2.92 -42.03
C SER A 18 -13.73 2.44 -40.88
N TYR A 19 -14.54 1.39 -41.08
CA TYR A 19 -15.36 0.81 -40.01
C TYR A 19 -14.52 0.17 -38.88
N LEU A 20 -13.28 -0.22 -39.16
CA LEU A 20 -12.36 -0.74 -38.14
C LEU A 20 -11.52 0.38 -37.49
N ILE A 21 -11.19 1.42 -38.24
CA ILE A 21 -10.38 2.55 -37.75
C ILE A 21 -11.14 3.41 -36.74
N TYR A 22 -12.42 3.73 -36.98
CA TYR A 22 -13.15 4.63 -36.07
C TYR A 22 -13.33 4.07 -34.66
N PRO A 23 -13.70 2.79 -34.44
CA PRO A 23 -13.73 2.19 -33.11
C PRO A 23 -12.37 2.20 -32.44
N VAL A 24 -11.29 1.87 -33.17
CA VAL A 24 -9.93 1.90 -32.63
C VAL A 24 -9.55 3.30 -32.18
N ILE A 25 -9.80 4.33 -33.00
CA ILE A 25 -9.57 5.73 -32.62
C ILE A 25 -10.41 6.11 -31.40
N PHE A 26 -11.68 5.73 -31.36
CA PHE A 26 -12.55 5.99 -30.23
C PHE A 26 -12.01 5.35 -28.93
N PHE A 27 -11.64 4.07 -28.96
CA PHE A 27 -11.07 3.40 -27.79
C PHE A 27 -9.70 3.94 -27.40
N LEU A 28 -8.89 4.39 -28.35
CA LEU A 28 -7.64 5.09 -28.06
C LEU A 28 -7.92 6.42 -27.35
N ILE A 29 -8.81 7.26 -27.89
CA ILE A 29 -9.19 8.54 -27.25
C ILE A 29 -9.75 8.28 -25.86
N LEU A 30 -10.64 7.30 -25.71
CA LEU A 30 -11.21 6.93 -24.42
C LEU A 30 -10.12 6.43 -23.44
N TYR A 31 -9.15 5.67 -23.91
CA TYR A 31 -7.99 5.26 -23.11
C TYR A 31 -7.17 6.49 -22.65
N PHE A 32 -6.86 7.41 -23.56
CA PHE A 32 -6.12 8.63 -23.24
C PHE A 32 -6.88 9.52 -22.25
N LEU A 33 -8.19 9.72 -22.45
CA LEU A 33 -9.02 10.53 -21.55
C LEU A 33 -9.15 9.89 -20.17
N GLN A 34 -9.44 8.60 -20.08
CA GLN A 34 -9.48 7.91 -18.79
C GLN A 34 -8.15 8.06 -18.05
N ARG A 35 -7.04 7.86 -18.76
CA ARG A 35 -5.72 7.98 -18.16
C ARG A 35 -5.42 9.41 -17.74
N LEU A 36 -5.81 10.43 -18.50
CA LEU A 36 -5.56 11.83 -18.15
C LEU A 36 -6.34 12.26 -16.90
N PHE A 37 -7.59 11.80 -16.78
CA PHE A 37 -8.51 12.24 -15.73
C PHE A 37 -8.41 11.44 -14.42
N VAL A 38 -7.63 10.35 -14.37
CA VAL A 38 -7.33 9.65 -13.10
C VAL A 38 -6.26 10.44 -12.32
N PRO A 39 -6.48 10.75 -11.03
CA PRO A 39 -5.52 11.46 -10.20
C PRO A 39 -4.15 10.79 -10.21
N LYS A 40 -3.08 11.61 -10.25
CA LYS A 40 -1.71 11.09 -10.24
C LYS A 40 -1.18 10.83 -8.85
N TYR A 41 -1.82 11.35 -7.80
CA TYR A 41 -1.39 11.16 -6.41
C TYR A 41 0.10 11.52 -6.21
N MET A 42 0.55 12.59 -6.87
CA MET A 42 1.95 13.07 -6.80
C MET A 42 2.13 14.24 -5.81
N GLY A 43 1.02 14.77 -5.29
CA GLY A 43 1.01 15.84 -4.29
C GLY A 43 1.03 15.27 -2.87
N ARG A 44 0.07 15.66 -2.04
CA ARG A 44 0.02 15.31 -0.61
C ARG A 44 -0.35 13.86 -0.31
N VAL A 45 -1.18 13.29 -1.17
CA VAL A 45 -1.81 11.97 -0.96
C VAL A 45 -1.07 10.95 -1.81
N VAL A 46 0.19 10.69 -1.48
CA VAL A 46 1.09 9.83 -2.27
C VAL A 46 0.75 8.34 -2.16
N GLU A 47 0.10 7.96 -1.06
CA GLU A 47 -0.37 6.61 -0.77
C GLU A 47 -1.32 6.06 -1.84
N GLY A 48 -2.02 6.95 -2.58
CA GLY A 48 -2.86 6.55 -3.71
C GLY A 48 -2.10 5.89 -4.87
N ASN A 49 -0.77 5.85 -4.84
CA ASN A 49 0.06 5.13 -5.80
C ASN A 49 0.66 3.83 -5.29
N PHE A 50 0.57 3.51 -3.99
CA PHE A 50 1.32 2.38 -3.41
C PHE A 50 0.93 1.04 -4.04
N THR A 51 -0.37 0.84 -4.29
CA THR A 51 -0.83 -0.38 -4.96
C THR A 51 -0.27 -0.54 -6.37
N GLU A 52 -0.21 0.55 -7.16
CA GLU A 52 0.35 0.50 -8.52
C GLU A 52 1.88 0.34 -8.50
N GLU A 53 2.55 0.99 -7.54
CA GLU A 53 4.01 1.00 -7.41
C GLU A 53 4.59 -0.41 -7.22
N TYR A 54 3.90 -1.28 -6.47
CA TYR A 54 4.32 -2.67 -6.30
C TYR A 54 4.55 -3.40 -7.62
N TYR A 55 3.74 -3.12 -8.65
CA TYR A 55 3.90 -3.81 -9.94
C TYR A 55 5.12 -3.34 -10.75
N GLN A 56 5.83 -2.31 -10.27
CA GLN A 56 7.10 -1.84 -10.83
C GLN A 56 8.31 -2.49 -10.14
N GLU A 57 8.08 -3.19 -9.02
CA GLU A 57 9.12 -3.92 -8.31
C GLU A 57 9.52 -5.18 -9.07
N ILE A 58 10.82 -5.43 -9.17
CA ILE A 58 11.41 -6.46 -10.02
C ILE A 58 12.12 -7.56 -9.24
N SER A 59 12.47 -7.30 -7.97
CA SER A 59 13.08 -8.32 -7.10
C SER A 59 11.99 -9.14 -6.38
N PRO A 60 12.18 -10.45 -6.20
CA PRO A 60 11.31 -11.24 -5.32
C PRO A 60 11.47 -10.82 -3.86
N HIS A 61 10.46 -11.12 -3.04
CA HIS A 61 10.45 -10.79 -1.62
C HIS A 61 10.28 -12.05 -0.75
N ASP A 62 11.11 -12.18 0.28
CA ASP A 62 10.91 -13.19 1.32
C ASP A 62 9.73 -12.84 2.23
N VAL A 63 9.48 -11.55 2.42
CA VAL A 63 8.46 -11.03 3.33
C VAL A 63 7.53 -10.04 2.61
N LEU A 64 6.24 -10.36 2.58
CA LEU A 64 5.20 -9.39 2.22
C LEU A 64 4.51 -8.87 3.48
N ILE A 65 4.40 -7.55 3.60
CA ILE A 65 3.73 -6.90 4.72
C ILE A 65 2.42 -6.31 4.21
N LEU A 66 1.30 -6.66 4.83
CA LEU A 66 -0.05 -6.24 4.44
C LEU A 66 -0.66 -5.42 5.58
N GLY A 67 -1.34 -4.33 5.24
CA GLY A 67 -2.00 -3.52 6.25
C GLY A 67 -2.36 -2.11 5.82
N ASP A 68 -2.87 -1.37 6.79
CA ASP A 68 -3.15 0.06 6.72
C ASP A 68 -1.89 0.91 7.00
N CYS A 69 -2.08 2.16 7.39
CA CYS A 69 -1.02 3.10 7.76
C CYS A 69 -0.08 2.56 8.85
N GLU A 70 -0.57 1.72 9.76
CA GLU A 70 0.28 1.10 10.75
C GLU A 70 1.33 0.16 10.16
N ALA A 71 1.12 -0.38 8.95
CA ALA A 71 2.12 -1.15 8.24
C ALA A 71 3.11 -0.24 7.49
N TYR A 72 2.59 0.66 6.65
CA TYR A 72 3.42 1.37 5.68
C TYR A 72 4.14 2.60 6.24
N GLU A 73 3.78 3.09 7.42
CA GLU A 73 4.42 4.25 8.04
C GLU A 73 5.38 3.87 9.17
N ASN A 74 5.26 2.66 9.71
CA ASN A 74 5.99 2.24 10.89
C ASN A 74 7.09 1.21 10.61
N ILE A 75 7.06 0.53 9.46
CA ILE A 75 8.02 -0.52 9.12
C ILE A 75 8.82 -0.10 7.88
N SER A 76 10.14 -0.22 7.96
CA SER A 76 11.13 0.14 6.93
C SER A 76 11.76 -1.12 6.34
N PRO A 77 11.34 -1.54 5.12
CA PRO A 77 11.98 -2.61 4.36
C PRO A 77 13.47 -2.36 4.13
N ILE A 78 13.86 -1.10 4.00
CA ILE A 78 15.25 -0.68 3.83
C ILE A 78 16.10 -1.05 5.06
N THR A 79 15.54 -0.90 6.27
CA THR A 79 16.22 -1.30 7.51
C THR A 79 16.33 -2.80 7.63
N LEU A 80 15.24 -3.53 7.32
CA LEU A 80 15.25 -5.00 7.30
C LEU A 80 16.33 -5.54 6.34
N TRP A 81 16.46 -4.96 5.16
CA TRP A 81 17.53 -5.30 4.23
C TRP A 81 18.92 -4.95 4.78
N LYS A 82 19.15 -3.70 5.19
CA LYS A 82 20.49 -3.23 5.61
C LYS A 82 21.04 -4.06 6.77
N ASN A 83 20.21 -4.35 7.77
CA ASN A 83 20.65 -4.97 9.01
C ASN A 83 20.62 -6.50 8.94
N TYR A 84 19.65 -7.09 8.22
CA TYR A 84 19.38 -8.53 8.25
C TYR A 84 19.40 -9.22 6.88
N GLY A 85 19.52 -8.46 5.78
CA GLY A 85 19.48 -9.02 4.42
C GLY A 85 18.12 -9.57 3.99
N ILE A 86 17.06 -9.21 4.71
CA ILE A 86 15.70 -9.65 4.43
C ILE A 86 15.14 -8.82 3.27
N THR A 87 14.72 -9.49 2.20
CA THR A 87 13.99 -8.85 1.11
C THR A 87 12.51 -8.70 1.47
N SER A 88 11.98 -7.48 1.42
CA SER A 88 10.60 -7.23 1.81
C SER A 88 9.91 -6.12 1.03
N TYR A 89 8.58 -6.17 1.02
CA TYR A 89 7.73 -5.14 0.42
C TYR A 89 6.44 -4.95 1.22
N ILE A 90 6.01 -3.70 1.39
CA ILE A 90 4.75 -3.35 2.04
C ILE A 90 3.66 -3.12 1.00
N ARG A 91 2.69 -4.03 0.97
CA ARG A 91 1.44 -3.95 0.20
C ARG A 91 0.34 -3.32 1.06
N GLY A 92 0.57 -2.08 1.46
CA GLY A 92 -0.33 -1.31 2.33
C GLY A 92 -0.82 0.00 1.70
N ASN A 93 -1.95 0.50 2.20
CA ASN A 93 -2.58 1.77 1.81
C ASN A 93 -3.33 2.39 3.00
N ALA A 94 -3.65 3.68 2.94
CA ALA A 94 -4.45 4.33 3.98
C ALA A 94 -5.82 3.64 4.16
N SER A 95 -6.19 3.38 5.42
CA SER A 95 -7.45 2.72 5.79
C SER A 95 -7.73 1.41 5.02
N GLN A 96 -6.69 0.61 4.76
CA GLN A 96 -6.82 -0.66 4.05
C GLN A 96 -7.54 -1.70 4.91
N LEU A 97 -8.64 -2.27 4.39
CA LEU A 97 -9.42 -3.30 5.07
C LEU A 97 -8.74 -4.68 5.03
N LEU A 98 -9.13 -5.59 5.93
CA LEU A 98 -8.71 -7.01 5.87
C LEU A 98 -9.17 -7.68 4.57
N SER A 99 -10.36 -7.34 4.09
CA SER A 99 -10.88 -7.84 2.82
C SER A 99 -10.00 -7.45 1.64
N GLN A 100 -9.55 -6.20 1.61
CA GLN A 100 -8.61 -5.70 0.60
C GLN A 100 -7.25 -6.38 0.75
N SER A 101 -6.72 -6.52 1.97
CA SER A 101 -5.47 -7.22 2.25
C SER A 101 -5.48 -8.67 1.73
N TYR A 102 -6.60 -9.38 1.89
CA TYR A 102 -6.78 -10.73 1.36
C TYR A 102 -6.66 -10.79 -0.18
N TYR A 103 -7.33 -9.89 -0.90
CA TYR A 103 -7.27 -9.89 -2.36
C TYR A 103 -5.95 -9.33 -2.90
N LEU A 104 -5.30 -8.39 -2.21
CA LEU A 104 -3.94 -7.97 -2.52
C LEU A 104 -2.94 -9.11 -2.31
N LEU A 105 -3.11 -9.93 -1.27
CA LEU A 105 -2.30 -11.14 -1.09
C LEU A 105 -2.51 -12.12 -2.24
N ARG A 106 -3.77 -12.49 -2.54
CA ARG A 106 -4.09 -13.37 -3.69
C ARG A 106 -3.50 -12.86 -4.99
N ASP A 107 -3.54 -11.55 -5.20
CA ASP A 107 -2.97 -10.92 -6.37
C ASP A 107 -1.44 -11.02 -6.42
N SER A 108 -0.75 -10.76 -5.30
CA SER A 108 0.72 -10.91 -5.17
C SER A 108 1.15 -12.36 -5.43
N LEU A 109 0.36 -13.33 -4.93
CA LEU A 109 0.65 -14.75 -5.04
C LEU A 109 0.51 -15.33 -6.46
N LYS A 110 0.08 -14.52 -7.44
CA LYS A 110 0.12 -14.91 -8.86
C LYS A 110 1.53 -14.84 -9.45
N THR A 111 2.39 -14.02 -8.87
CA THR A 111 3.71 -13.71 -9.42
C THR A 111 4.86 -14.05 -8.50
N GLU A 112 4.62 -14.12 -7.18
CA GLU A 112 5.63 -14.54 -6.21
C GLU A 112 5.03 -15.41 -5.10
N THR A 113 5.87 -16.02 -4.27
CA THR A 113 5.43 -16.77 -3.09
C THR A 113 6.43 -16.48 -1.97
N PRO A 114 6.13 -15.55 -1.06
CA PRO A 114 7.04 -15.18 0.02
C PRO A 114 7.15 -16.32 1.04
N LYS A 115 8.21 -16.29 1.85
CA LYS A 115 8.37 -17.20 2.99
C LYS A 115 7.47 -16.81 4.16
N LEU A 116 7.21 -15.50 4.30
CA LEU A 116 6.44 -14.92 5.39
C LEU A 116 5.49 -13.83 4.88
N VAL A 117 4.28 -13.84 5.39
CA VAL A 117 3.36 -12.70 5.35
C VAL A 117 3.27 -12.12 6.76
N ILE A 118 3.45 -10.81 6.87
CA ILE A 118 3.18 -10.05 8.11
C ILE A 118 1.89 -9.27 7.88
N LEU A 119 0.90 -9.46 8.74
CA LEU A 119 -0.38 -8.79 8.66
C LEU A 119 -0.53 -7.79 9.82
N SER A 120 -0.67 -6.51 9.50
CA SER A 120 -1.11 -5.49 10.47
C SER A 120 -2.54 -5.80 10.89
N ILE A 121 -2.73 -6.05 12.18
CA ILE A 121 -4.05 -6.33 12.76
C ILE A 121 -4.80 -5.06 13.14
N ALA A 122 -4.22 -3.86 12.95
CA ALA A 122 -4.87 -2.58 13.23
C ALA A 122 -6.18 -2.41 12.46
N ALA A 123 -6.20 -2.89 11.21
CA ALA A 123 -7.38 -2.86 10.34
C ALA A 123 -8.56 -3.69 10.86
N MET A 124 -8.36 -4.56 11.86
CA MET A 124 -9.45 -5.31 12.52
C MET A 124 -10.49 -4.38 13.18
N GLN A 125 -10.12 -3.14 13.49
CA GLN A 125 -11.00 -2.11 14.07
C GLN A 125 -12.08 -1.62 13.09
N TYR A 126 -11.89 -1.85 11.79
CA TYR A 126 -12.69 -1.24 10.74
C TYR A 126 -13.31 -2.33 9.83
N PRO A 127 -14.58 -2.71 10.05
CA PRO A 127 -15.23 -3.76 9.26
C PRO A 127 -15.62 -3.32 7.85
N ALA A 128 -15.73 -2.02 7.63
CA ALA A 128 -16.16 -1.44 6.36
C ALA A 128 -15.43 -0.13 6.10
N GLN A 129 -15.42 0.28 4.83
CA GLN A 129 -14.78 1.51 4.43
C GLN A 129 -15.62 2.73 4.86
N THR A 130 -14.94 3.83 5.21
CA THR A 130 -15.59 5.08 5.64
C THR A 130 -15.60 6.14 4.54
N ASN A 131 -14.75 5.99 3.53
CA ASN A 131 -14.61 6.93 2.41
C ASN A 131 -14.26 6.21 1.09
N GLU A 132 -15.01 6.51 0.03
CA GLU A 132 -14.76 6.01 -1.34
C GLU A 132 -13.29 6.22 -1.76
N SER A 133 -12.68 7.34 -1.36
CA SER A 133 -11.30 7.69 -1.72
C SER A 133 -10.30 6.63 -1.22
N TYR A 134 -10.45 6.15 0.02
CA TYR A 134 -9.59 5.09 0.55
C TYR A 134 -9.82 3.75 -0.17
N ASN A 135 -11.06 3.47 -0.57
CA ASN A 135 -11.36 2.30 -1.39
C ASN A 135 -10.64 2.38 -2.76
N ARG A 136 -10.69 3.55 -3.40
CA ARG A 136 -10.05 3.81 -4.69
C ARG A 136 -8.53 3.78 -4.64
N MET A 137 -7.89 4.30 -3.59
CA MET A 137 -6.43 4.22 -3.43
C MET A 137 -5.90 2.79 -3.51
N VAL A 138 -6.65 1.85 -2.96
CA VAL A 138 -6.35 0.41 -3.09
C VAL A 138 -6.73 -0.09 -4.48
N LEU A 139 -7.98 0.06 -4.89
CA LEU A 139 -8.54 -0.65 -6.04
C LEU A 139 -8.08 -0.09 -7.40
N ASP A 140 -7.94 1.23 -7.54
CA ASP A 140 -7.58 1.86 -8.82
C ASP A 140 -6.19 1.44 -9.27
N GLY A 141 -5.26 1.29 -8.32
CA GLY A 141 -3.90 0.82 -8.58
C GLY A 141 -3.79 -0.67 -8.91
N MET A 142 -4.80 -1.50 -8.56
CA MET A 142 -4.77 -2.93 -8.89
C MET A 142 -4.85 -3.17 -10.40
N ARG A 143 -4.03 -4.10 -10.91
CA ARG A 143 -4.16 -4.62 -12.28
C ARG A 143 -5.48 -5.36 -12.43
N TRP A 144 -6.05 -5.33 -13.64
CA TRP A 144 -7.31 -6.02 -13.94
C TRP A 144 -7.19 -7.52 -13.69
N SER A 145 -8.02 -8.01 -12.77
CA SER A 145 -8.09 -9.43 -12.41
C SER A 145 -9.41 -9.74 -11.70
N MET A 146 -9.74 -11.03 -11.55
CA MET A 146 -10.87 -11.43 -10.72
C MET A 146 -10.71 -10.98 -9.26
N ASP A 147 -9.48 -10.88 -8.75
CA ASP A 147 -9.23 -10.41 -7.38
C ASP A 147 -9.58 -8.93 -7.22
N LYS A 148 -9.32 -8.09 -8.22
CA LYS A 148 -9.79 -6.68 -8.21
C LYS A 148 -11.32 -6.59 -8.14
N ILE A 149 -12.02 -7.41 -8.92
CA ILE A 149 -13.49 -7.44 -8.93
C ILE A 149 -14.03 -7.90 -7.56
N MET A 150 -13.43 -8.93 -6.98
CA MET A 150 -13.84 -9.48 -5.70
C MET A 150 -13.46 -8.56 -4.53
N ALA A 151 -12.34 -7.84 -4.63
CA ALA A 151 -11.96 -6.79 -3.69
C ALA A 151 -13.00 -5.68 -3.68
N TYR A 152 -13.36 -5.13 -4.86
CA TYR A 152 -14.44 -4.15 -4.97
C TYR A 152 -15.73 -4.65 -4.34
N ARG A 153 -16.18 -5.87 -4.66
CA ARG A 153 -17.42 -6.42 -4.09
C ARG A 153 -17.38 -6.57 -2.57
N ALA A 154 -16.20 -6.76 -1.99
CA ALA A 154 -16.00 -6.94 -0.57
C ALA A 154 -15.83 -5.63 0.22
N SER A 155 -15.54 -4.52 -0.46
CA SER A 155 -15.23 -3.24 0.19
C SER A 155 -16.06 -2.05 -0.30
N ALA A 156 -16.85 -2.20 -1.37
CA ALA A 156 -17.68 -1.14 -1.93
C ALA A 156 -18.68 -0.60 -0.90
N MET A 157 -18.73 0.71 -0.76
CA MET A 157 -19.73 1.41 0.03
C MET A 157 -21.05 1.55 -0.75
N GLU A 158 -22.13 1.85 -0.03
CA GLU A 158 -23.39 2.21 -0.64
C GLU A 158 -23.21 3.44 -1.56
N GLY A 159 -23.75 3.36 -2.78
CA GLY A 159 -23.62 4.42 -3.79
C GLY A 159 -22.39 4.31 -4.68
N GLU A 160 -21.44 3.42 -4.39
CA GLU A 160 -20.32 3.15 -5.30
C GLU A 160 -20.74 2.24 -6.44
N HIS A 161 -20.39 2.59 -7.68
CA HIS A 161 -20.72 1.78 -8.86
C HIS A 161 -19.48 1.17 -9.49
N PHE A 162 -19.51 -0.14 -9.76
CA PHE A 162 -18.39 -0.87 -10.34
C PHE A 162 -17.92 -0.28 -11.69
N LEU A 163 -18.85 0.28 -12.48
CA LEU A 163 -18.52 0.92 -13.75
C LEU A 163 -17.60 2.13 -13.58
N ASP A 164 -17.63 2.81 -12.44
CA ASP A 164 -16.76 3.94 -12.14
C ASP A 164 -15.33 3.49 -11.80
N TYR A 165 -15.13 2.23 -11.45
CA TYR A 165 -13.82 1.61 -11.30
C TYR A 165 -13.30 1.02 -12.62
N LEU A 166 -14.22 0.56 -13.47
CA LEU A 166 -13.90 0.04 -14.81
C LEU A 166 -13.57 1.16 -15.79
N PHE A 167 -14.32 2.25 -15.73
CA PHE A 167 -14.16 3.43 -16.54
C PHE A 167 -14.02 4.66 -15.65
N PRO A 168 -12.81 4.94 -15.12
CA PRO A 168 -12.59 6.04 -14.18
C PRO A 168 -13.02 7.42 -14.69
N LEU A 169 -13.14 7.59 -16.01
CA LEU A 169 -13.69 8.81 -16.58
C LEU A 169 -15.12 9.10 -16.08
N PHE A 170 -15.95 8.09 -15.78
CA PHE A 170 -17.27 8.34 -15.19
C PHE A 170 -17.18 9.00 -13.82
N ARG A 171 -16.22 8.58 -12.99
CA ARG A 171 -15.99 9.19 -11.68
C ARG A 171 -15.34 10.57 -11.77
N PHE A 172 -14.38 10.71 -12.66
CA PHE A 172 -13.47 11.84 -12.68
C PHE A 172 -13.75 12.86 -13.77
N HIS A 173 -14.82 12.72 -14.57
CA HIS A 173 -15.13 13.64 -15.68
C HIS A 173 -15.18 15.12 -15.27
N SER A 174 -15.51 15.44 -14.01
CA SER A 174 -15.51 16.81 -13.48
C SER A 174 -14.12 17.41 -13.29
N ARG A 175 -13.06 16.60 -13.21
CA ARG A 175 -11.66 17.03 -13.00
C ARG A 175 -11.05 17.79 -14.19
N TRP A 176 -11.74 17.97 -15.31
CA TRP A 176 -11.20 18.72 -16.45
C TRP A 176 -10.78 20.16 -16.08
N LYS A 177 -11.37 20.75 -15.03
CA LYS A 177 -11.02 22.08 -14.51
C LYS A 177 -9.85 22.07 -13.52
N GLU A 178 -9.47 20.89 -13.05
CA GLU A 178 -8.46 20.66 -11.99
C GLU A 178 -7.20 19.99 -12.56
N LEU A 179 -7.05 19.95 -13.89
CA LEU A 179 -5.88 19.38 -14.53
C LEU A 179 -4.67 20.28 -14.32
N GLU A 180 -3.61 19.72 -13.77
CA GLU A 180 -2.35 20.39 -13.48
C GLU A 180 -1.22 19.86 -14.38
N ALA A 181 -0.06 20.53 -14.34
CA ALA A 181 1.12 20.11 -15.11
C ALA A 181 1.52 18.65 -14.83
N ASP A 182 1.30 18.19 -13.60
CA ASP A 182 1.62 16.84 -13.17
C ASP A 182 0.72 15.76 -13.80
N ASP A 183 -0.55 16.08 -14.14
CA ASP A 183 -1.42 15.14 -14.87
C ASP A 183 -0.88 14.80 -16.26
N PHE A 184 -0.16 15.75 -16.89
CA PHE A 184 0.53 15.56 -18.17
C PHE A 184 1.92 14.96 -18.00
N ARG A 185 2.70 15.45 -17.02
CA ARG A 185 4.07 14.97 -16.74
C ARG A 185 4.08 13.49 -16.39
N TYR A 186 3.14 13.05 -15.56
CA TYR A 186 3.02 11.68 -15.09
C TYR A 186 1.95 10.88 -15.85
N PHE A 187 1.63 11.33 -17.07
CA PHE A 187 0.66 10.65 -17.91
C PHE A 187 1.10 9.21 -18.20
N PHE A 188 2.33 9.00 -18.68
CA PHE A 188 2.83 7.68 -19.10
C PHE A 188 3.42 6.83 -17.97
N GLN A 189 4.05 7.47 -16.98
CA GLN A 189 4.63 6.79 -15.84
C GLN A 189 4.64 7.73 -14.64
N LYS A 190 4.13 7.24 -13.51
CA LYS A 190 4.19 7.96 -12.25
C LYS A 190 5.58 7.82 -11.64
N LYS A 191 6.02 8.84 -10.92
CA LYS A 191 7.26 8.78 -10.14
C LYS A 191 7.05 7.78 -8.99
N ARG A 192 8.11 7.05 -8.64
CA ARG A 192 8.18 6.31 -7.39
C ARG A 192 8.09 7.27 -6.20
N VAL A 193 7.23 6.97 -5.24
CA VAL A 193 6.99 7.81 -4.05
C VAL A 193 7.25 7.07 -2.74
N SER A 194 7.26 5.73 -2.76
CA SER A 194 7.54 4.90 -1.59
C SER A 194 8.95 4.29 -1.62
N HIS A 195 9.39 3.78 -0.47
CA HIS A 195 10.62 2.99 -0.33
C HIS A 195 10.27 1.53 -0.04
N ASN A 196 9.89 0.79 -1.10
CA ASN A 196 9.38 -0.59 -1.03
C ASN A 196 8.05 -0.68 -0.26
N GLY A 197 7.16 0.27 -0.53
CA GLY A 197 5.89 0.43 0.16
C GLY A 197 5.98 1.28 1.43
N TYR A 198 7.17 1.58 1.94
CA TYR A 198 7.34 2.45 3.11
C TYR A 198 7.17 3.93 2.77
N TYR A 199 6.36 4.63 3.55
CA TYR A 199 6.16 6.08 3.46
C TYR A 199 7.13 6.83 4.37
N LEU A 200 8.12 7.48 3.76
CA LEU A 200 9.19 8.16 4.49
C LEU A 200 8.78 9.59 4.86
N ARG A 201 8.83 9.86 6.17
CA ARG A 201 8.69 11.19 6.77
C ARG A 201 9.84 11.42 7.74
N ALA A 202 10.66 12.45 7.52
CA ALA A 202 11.79 12.80 8.39
C ALA A 202 11.51 13.99 9.31
N ASP A 203 10.34 14.63 9.17
CA ASP A 203 9.90 15.69 10.08
C ASP A 203 9.51 15.15 11.45
N VAL A 204 9.59 16.05 12.43
CA VAL A 204 9.29 15.75 13.83
C VAL A 204 8.11 16.59 14.27
N ARG A 205 7.04 15.92 14.67
CA ARG A 205 5.91 16.51 15.39
C ARG A 205 5.70 15.71 16.68
N PRO A 206 6.11 16.27 17.82
CA PRO A 206 6.05 15.59 19.11
C PRO A 206 4.63 15.15 19.46
N LEU A 207 4.54 14.05 20.22
CA LEU A 207 3.32 13.56 20.85
C LEU A 207 2.52 14.69 21.50
N VAL A 208 1.24 14.76 21.15
CA VAL A 208 0.26 15.65 21.77
C VAL A 208 -0.60 14.91 22.80
N GLU A 209 -1.33 15.65 23.63
CA GLU A 209 -2.31 15.04 24.52
C GLU A 209 -3.45 14.42 23.70
N PHE A 210 -3.66 13.11 23.87
CA PHE A 210 -4.76 12.41 23.24
C PHE A 210 -6.04 12.47 24.08
N PRO A 211 -7.22 12.42 23.44
CA PRO A 211 -8.46 12.18 24.15
C PRO A 211 -8.36 10.93 25.02
N ARG A 212 -8.99 10.98 26.20
CA ARG A 212 -9.10 9.77 27.03
C ARG A 212 -9.77 8.65 26.24
N GLU A 213 -9.23 7.45 26.38
CA GLU A 213 -9.82 6.22 25.86
C GLU A 213 -11.31 6.16 26.25
N ARG A 214 -12.15 5.91 25.25
CA ARG A 214 -13.60 5.85 25.42
C ARG A 214 -14.03 4.39 25.50
N ARG A 215 -14.84 4.05 26.50
CA ARG A 215 -15.46 2.72 26.54
C ARG A 215 -16.39 2.56 25.35
N ILE A 216 -16.27 1.45 24.65
CA ILE A 216 -17.18 1.04 23.57
C ILE A 216 -18.19 0.02 24.10
N ILE A 217 -19.31 -0.14 23.39
CA ILE A 217 -20.42 -1.00 23.79
C ILE A 217 -20.06 -2.48 23.59
N ASP A 218 -19.33 -2.76 22.52
CA ASP A 218 -18.92 -4.12 22.13
C ASP A 218 -17.44 -4.10 21.78
N TYR A 219 -16.69 -4.96 22.46
CA TYR A 219 -15.26 -5.16 22.20
C TYR A 219 -15.00 -6.36 21.30
N ASN A 220 -16.02 -7.08 20.83
CA ASN A 220 -15.79 -8.15 19.88
C ASN A 220 -15.41 -7.57 18.51
N PHE A 221 -14.46 -8.21 17.82
CA PHE A 221 -14.24 -7.90 16.43
C PHE A 221 -15.46 -8.26 15.59
N ASP A 222 -15.73 -7.45 14.58
CA ASP A 222 -16.80 -7.73 13.63
C ASP A 222 -16.55 -9.09 12.93
N PRO A 223 -17.60 -9.91 12.74
CA PRO A 223 -17.49 -11.19 12.05
C PRO A 223 -16.81 -11.10 10.68
N VAL A 224 -16.98 -10.01 9.94
CA VAL A 224 -16.33 -9.80 8.63
C VAL A 224 -14.82 -9.68 8.78
N CYS A 225 -14.32 -8.97 9.80
CA CYS A 225 -12.89 -8.88 10.07
C CYS A 225 -12.31 -10.26 10.39
N MET A 226 -12.98 -11.02 11.26
CA MET A 226 -12.57 -12.38 11.63
C MET A 226 -12.61 -13.34 10.43
N GLU A 227 -13.61 -13.22 9.56
CA GLU A 227 -13.72 -14.02 8.34
C GLU A 227 -12.52 -13.77 7.40
N TYR A 228 -12.14 -12.51 7.19
CA TYR A 228 -11.02 -12.20 6.31
C TYR A 228 -9.66 -12.49 6.92
N LEU A 229 -9.51 -12.35 8.24
CA LEU A 229 -8.33 -12.85 8.96
C LEU A 229 -8.18 -14.36 8.73
N ASP A 230 -9.26 -15.12 8.86
CA ASP A 230 -9.26 -16.57 8.64
C ASP A 230 -8.98 -16.95 7.17
N LYS A 231 -9.52 -16.19 6.22
CA LYS A 231 -9.20 -16.36 4.79
C LYS A 231 -7.72 -16.12 4.49
N ILE A 232 -7.11 -15.09 5.09
CA ILE A 232 -5.67 -14.81 4.93
C ILE A 232 -4.84 -15.95 5.52
N ARG A 233 -5.16 -16.39 6.75
CA ARG A 233 -4.50 -17.53 7.41
C ARG A 233 -4.57 -18.79 6.55
N LYS A 234 -5.76 -19.19 6.13
CA LYS A 234 -5.97 -20.38 5.29
C LYS A 234 -5.21 -20.29 3.98
N LEU A 235 -5.23 -19.13 3.32
CA LEU A 235 -4.48 -18.93 2.08
C LEU A 235 -2.97 -19.07 2.29
N CYS A 236 -2.43 -18.56 3.39
CA CYS A 236 -1.01 -18.73 3.73
C CYS A 236 -0.69 -20.22 3.98
N GLU A 237 -1.51 -20.92 4.76
CA GLU A 237 -1.35 -22.36 5.04
C GLU A 237 -1.41 -23.21 3.76
N GLU A 238 -2.40 -22.98 2.89
CA GLU A 238 -2.56 -23.67 1.60
C GLU A 238 -1.35 -23.49 0.67
N LYS A 239 -0.63 -22.37 0.82
CA LYS A 239 0.54 -22.02 0.01
C LYS A 239 1.86 -22.33 0.71
N GLY A 240 1.84 -22.86 1.92
CA GLY A 240 3.04 -23.14 2.72
C GLY A 240 3.78 -21.86 3.15
N ILE A 241 3.07 -20.75 3.28
CA ILE A 241 3.60 -19.45 3.70
C ILE A 241 3.39 -19.31 5.20
N SER A 242 4.42 -18.86 5.92
CA SER A 242 4.25 -18.50 7.34
C SER A 242 3.43 -17.21 7.46
N LEU A 243 2.57 -17.12 8.48
CA LEU A 243 1.83 -15.90 8.80
C LEU A 243 2.24 -15.39 10.19
N MET A 244 2.58 -14.11 10.26
CA MET A 244 2.78 -13.35 11.49
C MET A 244 1.71 -12.27 11.60
N LEU A 245 1.19 -12.07 12.80
CA LEU A 245 0.31 -10.97 13.13
C LEU A 245 1.12 -9.89 13.85
N ILE A 246 0.91 -8.63 13.51
CA ILE A 246 1.56 -7.51 14.20
C ILE A 246 0.57 -6.41 14.52
N LYS A 247 0.67 -5.87 15.73
CA LYS A 247 0.12 -4.56 16.08
C LYS A 247 1.29 -3.59 16.17
N ALA A 248 1.33 -2.58 15.29
CA ALA A 248 2.38 -1.57 15.39
C ALA A 248 2.14 -0.67 16.61
N PRO A 249 3.19 0.00 17.12
CA PRO A 249 3.03 0.99 18.17
C PRO A 249 2.18 2.14 17.66
N SER A 250 1.00 2.32 18.23
CA SER A 250 0.18 3.51 18.06
C SER A 250 -0.44 3.88 19.40
N LEU A 251 -0.43 5.17 19.70
CA LEU A 251 -0.94 5.71 20.96
C LEU A 251 -2.41 6.13 20.86
N TYR A 252 -2.89 6.38 19.64
CA TYR A 252 -4.27 6.69 19.34
C TYR A 252 -4.61 6.31 17.88
N PRO A 253 -5.83 5.82 17.57
CA PRO A 253 -6.86 5.39 18.51
C PRO A 253 -6.39 4.25 19.41
N SER A 254 -6.99 4.15 20.59
CA SER A 254 -6.58 3.16 21.60
C SER A 254 -6.82 1.73 21.11
N TRP A 255 -5.82 0.87 21.35
CA TRP A 255 -5.93 -0.57 21.15
C TRP A 255 -6.36 -1.24 22.46
N TYR A 256 -7.63 -1.63 22.57
CA TYR A 256 -8.19 -2.16 23.81
C TYR A 256 -7.60 -3.52 24.19
N GLU A 257 -7.50 -3.79 25.49
CA GLU A 257 -7.01 -5.07 26.02
C GLU A 257 -7.89 -6.25 25.56
N GLU A 258 -9.20 -6.04 25.43
CA GLU A 258 -10.14 -7.05 24.94
C GLU A 258 -9.89 -7.42 23.48
N TRP A 259 -9.49 -6.46 22.63
CA TRP A 259 -9.07 -6.70 21.26
C TRP A 259 -7.76 -7.46 21.22
N ASP A 260 -6.79 -7.03 22.01
CA ASP A 260 -5.49 -7.71 22.11
C ASP A 260 -5.65 -9.17 22.55
N ARG A 261 -6.49 -9.43 23.55
CA ARG A 261 -6.79 -10.78 24.04
C ARG A 261 -7.40 -11.66 22.94
N GLN A 262 -8.35 -11.14 22.17
CA GLN A 262 -8.93 -11.87 21.04
C GLN A 262 -7.87 -12.24 19.98
N VAL A 263 -6.94 -11.33 19.67
CA VAL A 263 -5.85 -11.64 18.72
C VAL A 263 -4.88 -12.66 19.31
N ARG A 264 -4.55 -12.58 20.60
CA ARG A 264 -3.71 -13.59 21.29
C ARG A 264 -4.35 -14.96 21.28
N ASP A 265 -5.65 -15.05 21.60
CA ASP A 265 -6.39 -16.31 21.62
C ASP A 265 -6.44 -16.91 20.21
N TYR A 266 -6.71 -16.09 19.19
CA TYR A 266 -6.68 -16.51 17.79
C TYR A 266 -5.28 -17.01 17.38
N ALA A 267 -4.23 -16.25 17.71
CA ALA A 267 -2.85 -16.61 17.40
C ALA A 267 -2.44 -17.91 18.10
N LEU A 268 -2.79 -18.09 19.37
CA LEU A 268 -2.53 -19.31 20.13
C LEU A 268 -3.25 -20.53 19.52
N GLN A 269 -4.53 -20.39 19.22
CA GLN A 269 -5.35 -21.43 18.60
C GLN A 269 -4.75 -21.91 17.27
N HIS A 270 -4.24 -20.97 16.47
CA HIS A 270 -3.70 -21.24 15.14
C HIS A 270 -2.17 -21.34 15.09
N LYS A 271 -1.50 -21.31 16.25
CA LYS A 271 -0.03 -21.35 16.39
C LYS A 271 0.68 -20.28 15.55
N LEU A 272 0.10 -19.09 15.47
CA LEU A 272 0.66 -17.94 14.79
C LEU A 272 1.57 -17.17 15.74
N HIS A 273 2.63 -16.58 15.19
CA HIS A 273 3.41 -15.60 15.93
C HIS A 273 2.65 -14.27 15.92
N TYR A 274 2.39 -13.72 17.11
CA TYR A 274 1.75 -12.42 17.28
C TYR A 274 2.66 -11.50 18.07
N LEU A 275 3.02 -10.37 17.46
CA LEU A 275 3.78 -9.30 18.10
C LEU A 275 2.87 -8.10 18.34
N ASN A 276 2.52 -7.86 19.61
CA ASN A 276 1.97 -6.58 20.02
C ASN A 276 3.12 -5.62 20.36
N ALA A 277 3.54 -4.79 19.41
CA ALA A 277 4.69 -3.91 19.59
C ALA A 277 4.40 -2.72 20.52
N ILE A 278 3.14 -2.48 20.91
CA ILE A 278 2.79 -1.48 21.94
C ILE A 278 3.44 -1.88 23.28
N GLU A 279 3.42 -3.17 23.62
CA GLU A 279 4.03 -3.69 24.85
C GLU A 279 5.56 -3.65 24.82
N CYS A 280 6.16 -3.48 23.64
CA CYS A 280 7.61 -3.48 23.43
C CYS A 280 8.19 -2.07 23.22
N ILE A 281 7.40 -1.00 23.41
CA ILE A 281 7.84 0.40 23.21
C ILE A 281 9.16 0.70 23.94
N PRO A 282 9.33 0.35 25.24
CA PRO A 282 10.59 0.58 25.95
C PRO A 282 11.78 -0.19 25.35
N GLU A 283 11.59 -1.44 24.96
CA GLU A 283 12.62 -2.31 24.38
C GLU A 283 13.02 -1.86 22.97
N ILE A 284 12.08 -1.32 22.19
CA ILE A 284 12.35 -0.73 20.88
C ILE A 284 13.11 0.60 21.05
N GLY A 285 12.94 1.29 22.18
CA GLY A 285 13.54 2.60 22.45
C GLY A 285 12.83 3.74 21.71
N LEU A 286 11.51 3.64 21.57
CA LEU A 286 10.69 4.67 20.96
C LEU A 286 10.47 5.84 21.92
N ASP A 287 10.72 7.04 21.42
CA ASP A 287 10.42 8.30 22.07
C ASP A 287 9.53 9.13 21.14
N PHE A 288 8.22 9.10 21.38
CA PHE A 288 7.24 9.83 20.55
C PHE A 288 7.37 11.36 20.63
N GLN A 289 8.26 11.92 21.46
CA GLN A 289 8.64 13.33 21.35
C GLN A 289 9.52 13.61 20.11
N HIS A 290 10.27 12.60 19.63
CA HIS A 290 11.22 12.73 18.53
C HIS A 290 10.96 11.76 17.37
N ASP A 291 10.26 10.66 17.62
CA ASP A 291 10.05 9.56 16.69
C ASP A 291 8.67 9.59 15.99
N SER A 292 7.97 10.74 16.03
CA SER A 292 6.65 10.93 15.43
C SER A 292 6.66 12.14 14.50
N TYR A 293 5.87 12.10 13.42
CA TYR A 293 5.68 13.23 12.51
C TYR A 293 4.26 13.84 12.54
N ASP A 294 3.33 13.27 13.31
CA ASP A 294 1.92 13.71 13.30
C ASP A 294 1.24 13.77 14.68
N GLY A 295 2.03 13.99 15.74
CA GLY A 295 1.49 14.14 17.08
C GLY A 295 1.33 12.83 17.84
N GLY A 296 2.01 11.76 17.40
CA GLY A 296 2.07 10.46 18.07
C GLY A 296 1.12 9.40 17.50
N LEU A 297 0.53 9.64 16.32
CA LEU A 297 -0.31 8.65 15.64
C LEU A 297 0.56 7.68 14.84
N HIS A 298 1.55 8.21 14.13
CA HIS A 298 2.47 7.45 13.29
C HIS A 298 3.93 7.84 13.53
N MET A 299 4.82 6.89 13.27
CA MET A 299 6.25 7.11 13.43
C MET A 299 6.85 7.83 12.24
N ASN A 300 7.83 8.68 12.52
CA ASN A 300 8.73 9.18 11.48
C ASN A 300 9.82 8.14 11.18
N VAL A 301 10.75 8.50 10.30
CA VAL A 301 11.82 7.63 9.84
C VAL A 301 12.66 7.06 10.98
N TYR A 302 12.92 7.83 12.04
CA TYR A 302 13.75 7.40 13.17
C TYR A 302 13.04 6.33 14.01
N GLY A 303 11.75 6.52 14.29
CA GLY A 303 10.92 5.51 14.96
C GLY A 303 10.76 4.24 14.13
N ALA A 304 10.49 4.40 12.84
CA ALA A 304 10.31 3.27 11.93
C ALA A 304 11.59 2.43 11.77
N GLU A 305 12.77 3.06 11.70
CA GLU A 305 14.07 2.35 11.69
C GLU A 305 14.26 1.55 13.00
N LYS A 306 13.92 2.10 14.17
CA LYS A 306 13.99 1.41 15.46
C LYS A 306 13.07 0.19 15.53
N LEU A 307 11.78 0.35 15.18
CA LEU A 307 10.83 -0.76 15.15
C LEU A 307 11.29 -1.83 14.16
N SER A 308 11.78 -1.44 12.99
CA SER A 308 12.23 -2.39 11.97
C SER A 308 13.47 -3.16 12.38
N ASP A 309 14.36 -2.54 13.15
CA ASP A 309 15.51 -3.25 13.72
C ASP A 309 15.06 -4.27 14.77
N PHE A 310 14.15 -3.89 15.66
CA PHE A 310 13.54 -4.82 16.63
C PHE A 310 12.81 -5.98 15.93
N LEU A 311 11.97 -5.67 14.95
CA LEU A 311 11.27 -6.66 14.13
C LEU A 311 12.25 -7.57 13.41
N GLY A 312 13.31 -7.04 12.81
CA GLY A 312 14.33 -7.85 12.13
C GLY A 312 14.98 -8.90 13.03
N LYS A 313 15.30 -8.54 14.30
CA LYS A 313 15.81 -9.49 15.31
C LYS A 313 14.80 -10.59 15.63
N ASP A 314 13.54 -10.22 15.78
CA ASP A 314 12.46 -11.17 16.04
C ASP A 314 12.23 -12.10 14.83
N LEU A 315 12.30 -11.57 13.61
CA LEU A 315 12.14 -12.35 12.39
C LEU A 315 13.24 -13.39 12.20
N ILE A 316 14.52 -13.03 12.36
CA ILE A 316 15.63 -13.99 12.22
C ILE A 316 15.61 -15.07 13.31
N LYS A 317 14.99 -14.79 14.46
CA LYS A 317 14.87 -15.71 15.58
C LYS A 317 13.76 -16.74 15.35
N ASN A 318 12.61 -16.30 14.81
CA ASN A 318 11.41 -17.11 14.70
C ASN A 318 11.23 -17.74 13.30
N TYR A 319 11.90 -17.21 12.28
CA TYR A 319 11.75 -17.66 10.89
C TYR A 319 13.09 -17.92 10.22
N ALA A 320 13.14 -18.95 9.36
CA ALA A 320 14.30 -19.27 8.54
C ALA A 320 14.38 -18.36 7.30
N LEU A 321 14.58 -17.05 7.53
CA LEU A 321 14.77 -16.07 6.47
C LEU A 321 16.26 -16.01 6.06
N PRO A 322 16.57 -16.05 4.76
CA PRO A 322 17.93 -15.93 4.27
C PRO A 322 18.48 -14.50 4.42
N ASP A 323 19.80 -14.39 4.59
CA ASP A 323 20.53 -13.13 4.42
C ASP A 323 21.03 -13.03 2.97
N HIS A 324 20.36 -12.20 2.17
CA HIS A 324 20.65 -12.06 0.75
C HIS A 324 21.76 -11.04 0.43
N ARG A 325 22.40 -10.43 1.43
CA ARG A 325 23.42 -9.38 1.19
C ARG A 325 24.68 -9.91 0.48
N GLY A 326 24.89 -11.23 0.49
CA GLY A 326 25.97 -11.89 -0.24
C GLY A 326 25.67 -12.15 -1.73
N GLU A 327 24.44 -11.91 -2.19
CA GLU A 327 24.05 -12.14 -3.59
C GLU A 327 24.24 -10.88 -4.43
N GLU A 328 25.18 -10.93 -5.38
CA GLU A 328 25.63 -9.75 -6.15
C GLU A 328 24.48 -9.00 -6.86
N VAL A 329 23.54 -9.74 -7.45
CA VAL A 329 22.39 -9.14 -8.16
C VAL A 329 21.46 -8.40 -7.20
N LEU A 330 21.09 -9.01 -6.07
CA LEU A 330 20.24 -8.38 -5.08
C LEU A 330 20.97 -7.22 -4.39
N GLN A 331 22.26 -7.38 -4.09
CA GLN A 331 23.08 -6.31 -3.52
C GLN A 331 23.07 -5.05 -4.39
N LYS A 332 23.20 -5.19 -5.72
CA LYS A 332 23.15 -4.05 -6.63
C LYS A 332 21.77 -3.37 -6.63
N ILE A 333 20.70 -4.16 -6.74
CA ILE A 333 19.31 -3.64 -6.73
C ILE A 333 19.03 -2.89 -5.42
N TRP A 334 19.40 -3.48 -4.29
CA TRP A 334 19.14 -2.88 -2.98
C TRP A 334 20.09 -1.74 -2.65
N ALA A 335 21.30 -1.69 -3.20
CA ALA A 335 22.17 -0.53 -3.09
C ALA A 335 21.51 0.72 -3.69
N GLU A 336 20.86 0.58 -4.86
CA GLU A 336 20.10 1.67 -5.48
C GLU A 336 18.89 2.08 -4.61
N LYS A 337 18.17 1.12 -4.03
CA LYS A 337 17.05 1.39 -3.11
C LYS A 337 17.49 2.10 -1.83
N VAL A 338 18.61 1.67 -1.24
CA VAL A 338 19.21 2.28 -0.04
C VAL A 338 19.68 3.70 -0.33
N GLU A 339 20.30 3.93 -1.48
CA GLU A 339 20.76 5.28 -1.87
C GLU A 339 19.56 6.22 -2.12
N TYR A 340 18.53 5.73 -2.80
CA TYR A 340 17.28 6.47 -2.98
C TYR A 340 16.63 6.84 -1.64
N TYR A 341 16.59 5.91 -0.69
CA TYR A 341 16.11 6.12 0.68
C TYR A 341 16.91 7.17 1.44
N LYS A 342 18.25 7.06 1.44
CA LYS A 342 19.12 8.03 2.10
C LYS A 342 18.94 9.43 1.54
N LYS A 343 18.94 9.55 0.21
CA LYS A 343 18.75 10.84 -0.45
C LYS A 343 17.42 11.49 -0.07
N ALA A 344 16.33 10.72 -0.08
CA ALA A 344 15.02 11.23 0.33
C ALA A 344 15.00 11.68 1.80
N ARG A 345 15.62 10.89 2.69
CA ARG A 345 15.77 11.25 4.10
C ARG A 345 16.57 12.53 4.29
N ASP A 346 17.77 12.60 3.72
CA ASP A 346 18.69 13.74 3.86
C ASP A 346 18.08 15.02 3.25
N GLU A 347 17.32 14.90 2.16
CA GLU A 347 16.57 16.03 1.56
C GLU A 347 15.48 16.55 2.50
N GLN A 348 14.67 15.66 3.08
CA GLN A 348 13.63 16.04 4.04
C GLN A 348 14.22 16.58 5.35
N GLU A 349 15.30 16.00 5.86
CA GLU A 349 16.01 16.50 7.05
C GLU A 349 16.51 17.93 6.84
N ARG A 350 17.16 18.19 5.70
CA ARG A 350 17.61 19.54 5.34
C ARG A 350 16.43 20.49 5.24
N GLU A 351 15.37 20.11 4.54
CA GLU A 351 14.18 20.94 4.36
C GLU A 351 13.52 21.27 5.71
N PHE A 352 13.33 20.27 6.57
CA PHE A 352 12.78 20.47 7.91
C PHE A 352 13.70 21.35 8.78
N SER A 353 15.02 21.22 8.67
CA SER A 353 15.96 22.08 9.39
C SER A 353 15.91 23.55 8.94
N GLU A 354 15.60 23.79 7.66
CA GLU A 354 15.55 25.13 7.06
C GLU A 354 14.21 25.82 7.31
N TYR A 355 13.10 25.09 7.17
CA TYR A 355 11.75 25.66 7.20
C TYR A 355 10.93 25.30 8.45
N GLY A 356 11.31 24.26 9.18
CA GLY A 356 10.50 23.70 10.28
C GLY A 356 9.31 22.84 9.81
N TYR A 357 9.17 22.62 8.50
CA TYR A 357 8.16 21.77 7.89
C TYR A 357 8.67 21.22 6.55
N LEU A 358 7.96 20.23 6.00
CA LEU A 358 8.20 19.70 4.65
C LEU A 358 7.19 20.30 3.68
N LYS A 359 7.63 21.02 2.64
CA LYS A 359 6.75 21.72 1.68
C LYS A 359 5.78 20.78 0.98
N GLN A 360 6.21 19.54 0.71
CA GLN A 360 5.34 18.53 0.11
C GLN A 360 4.09 18.25 0.96
N PHE A 361 4.19 18.39 2.28
CA PHE A 361 3.15 17.97 3.25
C PHE A 361 2.54 19.15 4.02
N SER A 362 2.89 20.39 3.67
CA SER A 362 2.41 21.60 4.35
C SER A 362 1.62 22.52 3.41
N ASP A 363 0.72 23.30 3.99
CA ASP A 363 0.05 24.46 3.37
C ASP A 363 0.85 25.76 3.54
N GLU A 364 1.99 25.69 4.23
CA GLU A 364 2.84 26.86 4.46
C GLU A 364 3.55 27.31 3.16
N PRO A 365 3.60 28.63 2.89
CA PRO A 365 4.05 29.20 1.62
C PRO A 365 5.55 29.10 1.37
#